data_AF-A0A7I0JCF9-F1
#
_entry.id   AF-A0A7I0JCF9-F1
#
_cell.length_a   1.000
_cell.length_b   1.000
_cell.length_c   1.000
_cell.angle_alpha   90.00
_cell.angle_beta   90.00
_cell.angle_gamma   90.00
#
_symmetry.space_group_name_H-M   'P 1'
#
loop_
_entity.id
_entity.type
_entity.pdbx_description
1 polymer ?
#
loop_
_entity_poly.entity_id
_entity_poly.type
_entity_poly.pdbx_seq_one_letter_code
_entity_poly.pdbx_strand_id
1 'polypeptide(L)' 'VYQEHGLLVSQGPFPYDALPVGSKVRILPNHACMTAAMYDRYHAIAGNHDGNIVEWPRINGW' A
#
# COMPACT_ATOMS: atom_id res chain seq x y z
N VAL A 1 -6.05 4.41 -13.23
CA VAL A 1 -4.74 4.31 -12.54
C VAL A 1 -3.68 4.49 -13.59
N TYR A 2 -2.68 5.30 -13.32
CA TYR A 2 -1.47 5.37 -14.14
C TYR A 2 -0.41 4.49 -13.47
N GLN A 3 0.67 4.12 -14.17
CA GLN A 3 1.64 3.14 -13.68
C GLN A 3 2.08 3.40 -12.23
N GLU A 4 2.44 4.65 -11.90
CA GLU A 4 2.91 5.06 -10.57
C GLU A 4 2.01 6.12 -9.90
N HIS A 5 0.81 6.37 -10.44
CA HIS A 5 -0.12 7.37 -9.88
C HIS A 5 -1.54 6.82 -9.72
N GLY A 6 -2.05 6.89 -8.49
CA GLY A 6 -3.45 6.62 -8.15
C GLY A 6 -4.29 7.88 -8.07
N LEU A 7 -5.61 7.73 -8.16
CA LEU A 7 -6.59 8.80 -7.92
C LEU A 7 -7.55 8.32 -6.82
N LEU A 8 -7.66 9.10 -5.76
CA LEU A 8 -8.68 8.89 -4.73
C LEU A 8 -9.91 9.73 -5.09
N VAL A 9 -11.08 9.13 -4.97
CA VAL A 9 -12.37 9.78 -5.22
C VAL A 9 -13.29 9.54 -4.03
N SER A 10 -14.15 10.53 -3.75
CA SER A 10 -15.19 10.46 -2.73
C SER A 10 -16.54 10.68 -3.38
N GLN A 11 -17.60 10.06 -2.85
CA GLN A 11 -18.97 10.35 -3.29
C GLN A 11 -19.47 11.71 -2.75
N GLY A 12 -18.82 12.26 -1.72
CA GLY A 12 -19.10 13.59 -1.16
C GLY A 12 -17.84 14.48 -1.19
N PRO A 13 -17.81 15.59 -0.41
CA PRO A 13 -16.61 16.41 -0.29
C PRO A 13 -15.38 15.57 0.06
N PHE A 14 -14.28 15.80 -0.65
CA PHE A 14 -13.03 15.10 -0.36
C PHE A 14 -12.34 15.74 0.87
N PRO A 15 -11.85 14.95 1.84
CA PRO A 15 -11.32 15.47 3.09
C PRO A 15 -9.86 15.92 2.94
N TYR A 16 -9.62 17.01 2.20
CA TYR A 16 -8.27 17.51 1.92
C TYR A 16 -7.44 17.81 3.18
N ASP A 17 -8.08 18.32 4.24
CA ASP A 17 -7.41 18.65 5.51
C ASP A 17 -6.92 17.40 6.27
N ALA A 18 -7.58 16.25 6.06
CA ALA A 18 -7.19 14.99 6.70
C ALA A 18 -6.06 14.26 5.95
N LEU A 19 -5.85 14.59 4.68
CA LEU A 19 -4.85 13.97 3.80
C LEU A 19 -4.00 15.04 3.10
N PRO A 20 -3.28 15.90 3.84
CA PRO A 20 -2.35 16.85 3.24
C PRO A 20 -1.26 16.13 2.45
N VAL A 21 -0.62 16.83 1.51
CA VAL A 21 0.51 16.30 0.72
C VAL A 21 1.59 15.77 1.66
N GLY A 22 2.05 14.54 1.40
CA GLY A 22 3.01 13.81 2.26
C GLY A 22 2.37 12.83 3.23
N SER A 23 1.04 12.85 3.40
CA SER A 23 0.31 11.85 4.18
C SER A 23 0.54 10.44 3.61
N LYS A 24 0.76 9.47 4.50
CA LYS A 24 0.83 8.05 4.15
C LYS A 24 -0.54 7.41 4.36
N VAL A 25 -0.96 6.58 3.42
CA VAL A 25 -2.20 5.80 3.47
C VAL A 25 -1.90 4.32 3.26
N ARG A 26 -2.80 3.46 3.73
CA ARG A 26 -2.77 2.02 3.44
C ARG A 26 -3.89 1.70 2.45
N ILE A 27 -3.53 1.08 1.32
CA ILE A 27 -4.48 0.69 0.28
C ILE A 27 -4.64 -0.82 0.33
N LEU A 28 -5.88 -1.29 0.50
CA LEU A 28 -6.17 -2.72 0.43
C LEU A 28 -6.24 -3.16 -1.04
N PRO A 29 -5.55 -4.25 -1.41
CA PRO A 29 -5.57 -4.73 -2.77
C PRO A 29 -6.90 -5.42 -3.10
N ASN A 30 -7.37 -5.28 -4.33
CA ASN A 30 -8.49 -6.08 -4.82
C ASN A 30 -8.12 -7.58 -4.91
N HIS A 31 -6.87 -7.88 -5.31
CA HIS A 31 -6.38 -9.24 -5.44
C HIS A 31 -4.97 -9.36 -4.85
N ALA A 32 -4.84 -10.10 -3.76
CA ALA A 32 -3.58 -10.23 -3.02
C ALA A 32 -2.43 -10.74 -3.90
N CYS A 33 -2.64 -11.83 -4.68
CA CYS A 33 -1.57 -12.42 -5.49
C CYS A 33 -0.99 -11.48 -6.56
N MET A 34 -1.86 -10.73 -7.27
CA MET A 34 -1.42 -9.80 -8.31
C MET A 34 -0.65 -8.64 -7.70
N THR A 35 -1.16 -8.02 -6.63
CA THR A 35 -0.45 -6.94 -5.95
C THR A 35 0.88 -7.44 -5.38
N ALA A 36 0.88 -8.60 -4.73
CA ALA A 36 2.07 -9.18 -4.12
C ALA A 36 3.16 -9.52 -5.15
N ALA A 37 2.80 -9.81 -6.40
CA ALA A 37 3.76 -10.08 -7.49
C ALA A 37 4.47 -8.83 -8.02
N MET A 38 3.95 -7.64 -7.75
CA MET A 38 4.56 -6.37 -8.18
C MET A 38 5.69 -5.89 -7.26
N TYR A 39 5.98 -6.61 -6.17
CA TYR A 39 7.03 -6.27 -5.21
C TYR A 39 8.05 -7.41 -5.09
N ASP A 40 9.31 -7.04 -4.84
CA ASP A 40 10.41 -7.98 -4.62
C ASP A 40 10.58 -8.39 -3.15
N ARG A 41 9.98 -7.65 -2.22
CA ARG A 41 9.93 -7.95 -0.79
C ARG A 41 8.64 -7.43 -0.14
N TYR A 42 8.36 -7.90 1.07
CA TYR A 42 7.27 -7.43 1.91
C TYR A 42 7.79 -6.91 3.24
N HIS A 43 7.17 -5.86 3.75
CA HIS A 43 7.37 -5.39 5.12
C HIS A 43 6.33 -6.07 6.02
N ALA A 44 6.70 -7.16 6.66
CA ALA A 44 5.85 -7.88 7.60
C ALA A 44 5.85 -7.15 8.94
N ILE A 45 4.66 -6.82 9.45
CA ILE A 45 4.49 -6.07 10.69
C ILE A 45 4.02 -7.05 11.78
N ALA A 46 4.77 -7.16 12.87
CA ALA A 46 4.37 -7.98 14.01
C ALA A 46 3.42 -7.19 14.94
N GLY A 47 2.14 -7.57 14.95
CA GLY A 47 1.11 -6.91 15.75
C GLY A 47 0.52 -5.66 15.09
N ASN A 48 -0.12 -4.80 15.89
CA ASN A 48 -0.89 -3.66 15.38
C ASN A 48 -0.06 -2.36 15.22
N HIS A 49 1.25 -2.40 15.43
CA HIS A 49 2.10 -1.22 15.46
C HIS A 49 3.32 -1.38 14.56
N ASP A 50 3.68 -0.30 13.87
CA ASP A 50 4.80 -0.23 12.91
C ASP A 50 6.20 -0.36 13.57
N GLY A 51 6.26 -0.72 14.86
CA GLY A 51 7.50 -0.76 15.65
C GLY A 51 8.35 -2.01 15.43
N ASN A 52 7.78 -3.08 14.85
CA ASN A 52 8.52 -4.30 14.54
C ASN A 52 8.23 -4.76 13.11
N ILE A 53 9.00 -4.21 12.16
CA ILE A 53 8.93 -4.51 10.74
C ILE A 53 10.07 -5.47 10.38
N VAL A 54 9.72 -6.61 9.80
CA VAL A 54 10.67 -7.58 9.26
C VAL A 54 10.51 -7.63 7.74
N GLU A 55 11.61 -7.61 7.00
CA GLU A 55 11.58 -7.77 5.55
C GLU A 55 11.52 -9.24 5.16
N TRP A 56 10.55 -9.58 4.31
CA TRP A 56 10.43 -10.91 3.70
C TRP A 56 10.74 -10.81 2.22
N PRO A 57 11.85 -11.39 1.72
CA PRO A 57 12.11 -11.42 0.29
C PRO A 57 11.09 -12.32 -0.42
N ARG A 58 10.65 -11.92 -1.61
CA ARG A 58 9.75 -12.71 -2.46
C ARG A 58 10.57 -13.45 -3.53
N ILE A 59 10.32 -14.74 -3.68
CA ILE A 59 10.85 -15.52 -4.81
C ILE A 59 10.05 -15.12 -6.08
N ASN A 60 10.77 -14.73 -7.13
CA ASN A 60 10.21 -14.22 -8.38
C ASN A 60 10.80 -14.96 -9.59
N GLY A 61 10.09 -14.90 -10.72
CA GLY A 61 10.48 -15.56 -11.96
C GLY A 61 9.93 -16.98 -12.11
N TRP A 62 10.58 -17.74 -12.98
CA TRP A 62 10.33 -19.17 -13.27
C TRP A 62 11.63 -19.95 -13.18
#